data_AF-A0A6L2PEJ1-F1
#
_entry.id   AF-A0A6L2PEJ1-F1
#
_cell.length_a   1.000
_cell.length_b   1.000
_cell.length_c   1.000
_cell.angle_alpha   90.00
_cell.angle_beta   90.00
_cell.angle_gamma   90.00
#
_symmetry.space_group_name_H-M   'P 1'
#
loop_
_entity.id
_entity.type
_entity.pdbx_description
1 polymer ?
#
loop_
_entity_poly.entity_id
_entity_poly.type
_entity_poly.pdbx_seq_one_letter_code
_entity_poly.pdbx_strand_id
1 'polypeptide(L)'
;TCCRKETDSESDEEPPTAKEQPTDTQPKGPGSVKDGGHQFEMKMAALMGLRGLQRGDDFELFSNRDDAGNFDDLVYTAGGRRYFLQLKHADNPDKKKLTEGDLVTLLQSCFKSYCAIKNGDTFKDIPIDNSEFIVYTNKELMPTLLKYKRRQREVNIFFETSEKGEIFSFSTDDENKEFDVCTLLDNSVNLDKECRDLGDRRLVTEFLNKLIMVTGQKGQRELDEVIIEEIRKDDAVSVDNDVYETELLEFKTQVEICCRDTKEKMTAIMFRNWLQEAKTASCSSVVSTLFVGCAKKLARTGIQFPDSEISRLQAELSNNRAVHLKSDALTLCSILLLDCLDASKCIFVDFESLQGHKNMLLHAWLGGQWEWLIVSCDSAVQQSDISDTCLKISEKIKRDLPNKRVIILTVYSVEQVGNFALIVHEFKFEQLSKESQEMVLDKKIDFQGCEVTMRSVLQRHGNVENVLGPELVTDLVTEGTAVNIGSKLHVNTGYYAPRVLQREVWLYSTVLRNPNDVFAVSGTTEEEVLKIVPSDCLYGSPQSAPLCTEGHCCGNGAGLNAMQSASCDPDGYSQWQSACSHPIRLQAVMLSDTTWPLFAFLK
;
A
#
# COMPACT_ATOMS: atom_id res chain seq x y z
N THR A 1 -35.52 -0.89 20.00
CA THR A 1 -35.84 0.27 20.85
C THR A 1 -34.78 1.33 20.61
N CYS A 2 -35.19 2.60 20.52
CA CYS A 2 -34.45 3.77 20.00
C CYS A 2 -34.33 3.90 18.47
N CYS A 3 -35.44 4.33 17.84
CA CYS A 3 -35.42 5.05 16.57
C CYS A 3 -35.10 6.52 16.82
N ARG A 4 -34.13 7.09 16.10
CA ARG A 4 -33.86 8.54 16.07
C ARG A 4 -34.49 9.08 14.79
N LYS A 5 -35.37 10.08 14.94
CA LYS A 5 -36.00 10.82 13.84
C LYS A 5 -34.96 11.74 13.21
N GLU A 6 -34.80 11.65 11.90
CA GLU A 6 -34.23 12.70 11.07
C GLU A 6 -35.33 13.69 10.74
N THR A 7 -35.03 14.97 10.94
CA THR A 7 -35.83 16.09 10.45
C THR A 7 -35.01 16.79 9.40
N ASP A 8 -35.50 16.73 8.16
CA ASP A 8 -35.02 17.54 7.05
C ASP A 8 -35.39 19.01 7.28
N SER A 9 -34.37 19.86 7.29
CA SER A 9 -34.51 21.29 7.10
C SER A 9 -33.39 21.75 6.18
N GLU A 10 -33.71 21.87 4.89
CA GLU A 10 -32.93 22.61 3.91
C GLU A 10 -32.89 24.09 4.34
N SER A 11 -31.72 24.56 4.75
CA SER A 11 -31.40 25.98 4.82
C SER A 11 -30.12 26.22 4.04
N ASP A 12 -30.23 27.07 3.03
CA ASP A 12 -29.12 27.67 2.29
C ASP A 12 -28.20 28.43 3.27
N GLU A 13 -27.16 27.77 3.77
CA GLU A 13 -26.05 28.43 4.47
C GLU A 13 -24.85 28.55 3.52
N GLU A 14 -24.38 29.79 3.37
CA GLU A 14 -23.14 30.16 2.69
C GLU A 14 -21.95 29.31 3.19
N PRO A 15 -20.96 29.02 2.31
CA PRO A 15 -19.79 28.26 2.70
C PRO A 15 -19.02 29.00 3.81
N PRO A 16 -18.66 28.32 4.92
CA PRO A 16 -17.97 28.96 6.02
C PRO A 16 -16.60 29.44 5.54
N THR A 17 -16.33 30.72 5.76
CA THR A 17 -15.03 31.35 5.56
C THR A 17 -14.01 30.60 6.41
N ALA A 18 -12.89 30.20 5.79
CA ALA A 18 -11.80 29.49 6.46
C ALA A 18 -11.38 30.26 7.72
N LYS A 19 -11.63 29.68 8.89
CA LYS A 19 -11.11 30.20 10.16
C LYS A 19 -9.60 30.00 10.16
N GLU A 20 -8.87 31.11 10.12
CA GLU A 20 -7.45 31.15 10.41
C GLU A 20 -7.20 30.40 11.73
N GLN A 21 -6.30 29.42 11.70
CA GLN A 21 -5.83 28.75 12.90
C GLN A 21 -5.27 29.79 13.86
N PRO A 22 -5.58 29.70 15.17
CA PRO A 22 -5.01 30.60 16.15
C PRO A 22 -3.50 30.36 16.21
N THR A 23 -2.72 31.32 15.70
CA THR A 23 -1.29 31.40 15.97
C THR A 23 -1.11 31.54 17.47
N ASP A 24 -0.69 30.46 18.09
CA ASP A 24 -0.43 30.33 19.52
C ASP A 24 0.69 31.30 19.90
N THR A 25 0.30 32.50 20.32
CA THR A 25 1.23 33.58 20.64
C THR A 25 1.68 33.36 22.08
N GLN A 26 2.69 32.51 22.28
CA GLN A 26 3.29 32.35 23.61
C GLN A 26 3.80 33.71 24.14
N PRO A 27 3.60 34.00 25.44
CA PRO A 27 4.03 35.25 26.04
C PRO A 27 5.56 35.37 25.96
N LYS A 28 6.03 36.38 25.23
CA LYS A 28 7.45 36.74 25.12
C LYS A 28 7.99 37.17 26.50
N GLY A 29 8.56 36.23 27.22
CA GLY A 29 9.38 36.51 28.39
C GLY A 29 10.62 37.34 28.01
N PRO A 30 11.07 38.26 28.87
CA PRO A 30 12.25 39.09 28.63
C PRO A 30 13.51 38.22 28.75
N GLY A 31 13.90 37.63 27.63
CA GLY A 31 15.07 36.75 27.52
C GLY A 31 14.85 35.63 26.50
N SER A 32 14.35 35.94 25.29
CA SER A 32 14.26 34.95 24.22
C SER A 32 15.67 34.51 23.84
N VAL A 33 16.12 33.44 24.49
CA VAL A 33 17.31 32.69 24.10
C VAL A 33 17.19 32.43 22.61
N LYS A 34 18.26 32.70 21.87
CA LYS A 34 18.28 32.48 20.43
C LYS A 34 18.06 30.99 20.19
N ASP A 35 16.88 30.66 19.70
CA ASP A 35 16.38 29.31 19.44
C ASP A 35 17.25 28.49 18.44
N GLY A 36 18.24 29.14 17.80
CA GLY A 36 19.12 28.50 16.82
C GLY A 36 19.98 27.36 17.37
N GLY A 37 20.36 27.39 18.66
CA GLY A 37 21.14 26.31 19.27
C GLY A 37 20.35 25.00 19.35
N HIS A 38 19.14 25.07 19.89
CA HIS A 38 18.25 23.92 20.03
C HIS A 38 17.81 23.36 18.67
N GLN A 39 17.47 24.23 17.72
CA GLN A 39 17.13 23.79 16.37
C GLN A 39 18.32 23.10 15.66
N PHE A 40 19.56 23.52 15.94
CA PHE A 40 20.74 22.87 15.39
C PHE A 40 20.94 21.47 15.97
N GLU A 41 20.78 21.32 17.28
CA GLU A 41 20.84 20.04 17.99
C GLU A 41 19.81 19.05 17.47
N MET A 42 18.54 19.46 17.37
CA MET A 42 17.46 18.65 16.81
C MET A 42 17.75 18.20 15.37
N LYS A 43 18.25 19.09 14.50
CA LYS A 43 18.61 18.72 13.13
C LYS A 43 19.78 17.74 13.08
N MET A 44 20.76 17.89 13.95
CA MET A 44 21.85 16.91 14.08
C MET A 44 21.34 15.56 14.60
N ALA A 45 20.42 15.55 15.56
CA ALA A 45 19.77 14.33 16.03
C ALA A 45 19.02 13.62 14.88
N ALA A 46 18.23 14.37 14.10
CA ALA A 46 17.51 13.88 12.93
C ALA A 46 18.48 13.24 11.92
N LEU A 47 19.56 13.95 11.57
CA LEU A 47 20.58 13.49 10.63
C LEU A 47 21.28 12.21 11.12
N MET A 48 21.68 12.17 12.39
CA MET A 48 22.36 11.00 12.97
C MET A 48 21.44 9.78 13.00
N GLY A 49 20.17 9.96 13.36
CA GLY A 49 19.20 8.87 13.38
C GLY A 49 18.96 8.30 11.98
N LEU A 50 18.82 9.14 10.95
CA LEU A 50 18.70 8.69 9.55
C LEU A 50 19.93 7.91 9.09
N ARG A 51 21.14 8.41 9.37
CA ARG A 51 22.38 7.70 9.02
C ARG A 51 22.54 6.38 9.78
N GLY A 52 22.08 6.32 11.02
CA GLY A 52 21.99 5.08 11.78
C GLY A 52 21.04 4.06 11.13
N LEU A 53 19.86 4.52 10.67
CA LEU A 53 18.89 3.68 9.95
C LEU A 53 19.46 3.11 8.65
N GLN A 54 20.07 3.96 7.82
CA GLN A 54 20.69 3.58 6.55
C GLN A 54 21.74 2.47 6.71
N ARG A 55 22.48 2.52 7.83
CA ARG A 55 23.50 1.52 8.17
C ARG A 55 22.91 0.23 8.73
N GLY A 56 21.62 0.21 9.07
CA GLY A 56 20.99 -0.89 9.78
C GLY A 56 21.46 -1.02 11.23
N ASP A 57 21.96 0.07 11.83
CA ASP A 57 22.44 0.07 13.21
C ASP A 57 21.24 -0.01 14.16
N ASP A 58 21.34 -0.85 15.20
CA ASP A 58 20.47 -0.77 16.37
C ASP A 58 21.08 0.26 17.33
N PHE A 59 20.47 1.45 17.36
CA PHE A 59 21.03 2.60 18.06
C PHE A 59 20.07 3.20 19.09
N GLU A 60 20.67 3.86 20.07
CA GLU A 60 20.01 4.73 21.04
C GLU A 60 20.60 6.14 20.95
N LEU A 61 19.74 7.16 20.97
CA LEU A 61 20.13 8.56 20.93
C LEU A 61 19.40 9.31 22.05
N PHE A 62 20.17 10.02 22.87
CA PHE A 62 19.68 10.89 23.93
C PHE A 62 20.06 12.34 23.61
N SER A 63 19.20 13.29 24.00
CA SER A 63 19.47 14.74 23.95
C SER A 63 19.45 15.34 25.35
N ASN A 64 20.28 16.36 25.59
CA ASN A 64 20.36 17.11 26.85
C ASN A 64 20.53 16.22 28.09
N ARG A 65 21.54 15.35 28.07
CA ARG A 65 21.81 14.41 29.16
C ARG A 65 22.72 15.04 30.22
N ASP A 66 22.14 15.49 31.34
CA ASP A 66 22.85 16.23 32.41
C ASP A 66 24.11 15.54 32.94
N ASP A 67 24.10 14.20 32.98
CA ASP A 67 25.22 13.37 33.44
C ASP A 67 26.44 13.42 32.50
N ALA A 68 26.27 13.88 31.25
CA ALA A 68 27.35 14.03 30.28
C ALA A 68 28.05 15.41 30.33
N GLY A 69 27.63 16.31 31.22
CA GLY A 69 28.26 17.62 31.41
C GLY A 69 28.22 18.48 30.13
N ASN A 70 29.37 18.86 29.59
CA ASN A 70 29.45 19.62 28.33
C ASN A 70 29.24 18.74 27.08
N PHE A 71 29.07 17.43 27.22
CA PHE A 71 28.70 16.55 26.11
C PHE A 71 27.24 16.07 26.22
N ASP A 72 26.40 16.92 26.79
CA ASP A 72 24.98 16.72 27.03
C ASP A 72 24.13 16.88 25.77
N ASP A 73 24.58 17.68 24.78
CA ASP A 73 23.80 17.96 23.57
C ASP A 73 23.27 16.68 22.93
N LEU A 74 24.14 15.70 22.62
CA LEU A 74 23.72 14.39 22.13
C LEU A 74 24.60 13.25 22.65
N VAL A 75 23.97 12.14 23.05
CA VAL A 75 24.66 10.88 23.38
C VAL A 75 24.13 9.78 22.47
N TYR A 76 24.96 9.32 21.53
CA TYR A 76 24.61 8.29 20.56
C TYR A 76 25.31 6.98 20.90
N THR A 77 24.58 5.87 20.91
CA THR A 77 25.12 4.53 21.20
C THR A 77 24.75 3.59 20.06
N ALA A 78 25.73 2.93 19.44
CA ALA A 78 25.52 1.96 18.37
C ALA A 78 26.71 0.97 18.31
N GLY A 79 26.43 -0.30 18.03
CA GLY A 79 27.48 -1.32 17.84
C GLY A 79 28.43 -1.49 19.04
N GLY A 80 27.93 -1.29 20.26
CA GLY A 80 28.71 -1.36 21.49
C GLY A 80 29.68 -0.19 21.71
N ARG A 81 29.54 0.89 20.91
CA ARG A 81 30.28 2.14 21.08
C ARG A 81 29.35 3.27 21.50
N ARG A 82 29.92 4.24 22.22
CA ARG A 82 29.21 5.43 22.67
C ARG A 82 29.92 6.69 22.19
N TYR A 83 29.15 7.64 21.69
CA TYR A 83 29.63 8.91 21.19
C TYR A 83 28.96 10.01 22.01
N PHE A 84 29.79 10.80 22.70
CA PHE A 84 29.39 11.95 23.49
C PHE A 84 29.63 13.21 22.68
N LEU A 85 28.59 13.98 22.36
CA LEU A 85 28.68 15.11 21.44
C LEU A 85 28.48 16.43 22.16
N GLN A 86 29.34 17.39 21.80
CA GLN A 86 29.15 18.81 22.04
C GLN A 86 29.01 19.51 20.68
N LEU A 87 27.85 20.08 20.42
CA LEU A 87 27.50 20.86 19.25
C LEU A 87 27.73 22.35 19.50
N LYS A 88 28.48 23.00 18.61
CA LYS A 88 28.74 24.45 18.64
C LYS A 88 28.40 25.08 17.30
N HIS A 89 27.26 25.75 17.25
CA HIS A 89 26.78 26.49 16.07
C HIS A 89 27.10 27.99 16.15
N ALA A 90 27.42 28.59 15.00
CA ALA A 90 27.53 30.02 14.82
C ALA A 90 26.77 30.46 13.56
N ASP A 91 25.94 31.51 13.66
CA ASP A 91 25.14 32.00 12.53
C ASP A 91 25.97 32.56 11.36
N ASN A 92 27.21 32.97 11.63
CA ASN A 92 28.14 33.52 10.64
C ASN A 92 29.53 32.87 10.83
N PRO A 93 29.71 31.59 10.44
CA PRO A 93 30.94 30.87 10.71
C PRO A 93 32.16 31.52 10.02
N ASP A 94 31.98 32.06 8.81
CA ASP A 94 33.04 32.70 8.01
C ASP A 94 33.66 33.93 8.69
N LYS A 95 32.88 34.60 9.55
CA LYS A 95 33.32 35.83 10.22
C LYS A 95 34.15 35.56 11.47
N LYS A 96 34.01 34.38 12.08
CA LYS A 96 34.69 34.06 13.34
C LYS A 96 35.17 32.61 13.33
N LYS A 97 36.39 32.42 12.81
CA LYS A 97 37.17 31.19 12.96
C LYS A 97 37.45 30.91 14.44
N LEU A 98 37.62 29.64 14.78
CA LEU A 98 37.97 29.23 16.13
C LEU A 98 39.42 29.64 16.43
N THR A 99 39.59 30.53 17.40
CA THR A 99 40.91 30.98 17.86
C THR A 99 41.53 29.95 18.80
N GLU A 100 42.84 30.04 19.06
CA GLU A 100 43.52 29.17 20.03
C GLU A 100 42.94 29.30 21.44
N GLY A 101 42.67 30.54 21.89
CA GLY A 101 42.04 30.77 23.18
C GLY A 101 40.63 30.17 23.26
N ASP A 102 39.81 30.35 22.23
CA ASP A 102 38.47 29.76 22.17
C ASP A 102 38.54 28.22 22.24
N LEU A 103 39.48 27.60 21.51
CA LEU A 103 39.68 26.16 21.52
C LEU A 103 40.11 25.67 22.91
N VAL A 104 41.12 26.28 23.53
CA VAL A 104 41.63 25.84 24.85
C VAL A 104 40.54 25.95 25.91
N THR A 105 39.77 27.03 25.93
CA THR A 105 38.63 27.18 26.86
C THR A 105 37.57 26.11 26.63
N LEU A 106 37.22 25.81 25.37
CA LEU A 106 36.28 24.74 25.04
C LEU A 106 36.77 23.37 25.50
N LEU A 107 38.03 23.04 25.18
CA LEU A 107 38.63 21.76 25.53
C LEU A 107 38.78 21.57 27.04
N GLN A 108 39.06 22.63 27.80
CA GLN A 108 39.11 22.58 29.26
C GLN A 108 37.75 22.20 29.86
N SER A 109 36.66 22.80 29.37
CA SER A 109 35.30 22.45 29.78
C SER A 109 34.95 21.01 29.42
N CYS A 110 35.25 20.59 28.19
CA CYS A 110 35.05 19.21 27.75
C CYS A 110 35.88 18.21 28.59
N PHE A 111 37.13 18.54 28.94
CA PHE A 111 37.98 17.68 29.77
C PHE A 111 37.39 17.46 31.17
N LYS A 112 36.85 18.51 31.80
CA LYS A 112 36.12 18.38 33.08
C LYS A 112 34.99 17.35 32.97
N SER A 113 34.20 17.45 31.90
CA SER A 113 33.06 16.54 31.67
C SER A 113 33.52 15.11 31.36
N TYR A 114 34.59 14.94 30.59
CA TYR A 114 35.22 13.64 30.37
C TYR A 114 35.64 12.97 31.69
N CYS A 115 36.31 13.72 32.58
CA CYS A 115 36.71 13.20 33.89
C CYS A 115 35.49 12.83 34.76
N ALA A 116 34.42 13.63 34.71
CA ALA A 116 33.18 13.33 35.42
C ALA A 116 32.51 12.05 34.89
N ILE A 117 32.40 11.90 33.57
CA ILE A 117 31.85 10.70 32.91
C ILE A 117 32.68 9.46 33.24
N LYS A 118 34.01 9.56 33.15
CA LYS A 118 34.94 8.44 33.40
C LYS A 118 34.86 7.94 34.85
N ASN A 119 34.71 8.85 35.81
CA ASN A 119 34.65 8.50 37.23
C ASN A 119 33.22 8.26 37.73
N GLY A 120 32.20 8.65 36.96
CA GLY A 120 30.80 8.55 37.31
C GLY A 120 30.23 7.14 37.18
N ASP A 121 29.05 6.94 37.78
CA ASP A 121 28.33 5.65 37.75
C ASP A 121 27.37 5.52 36.56
N THR A 122 26.98 6.62 35.93
CA THR A 122 25.82 6.65 35.02
C THR A 122 26.06 5.97 33.66
N PHE A 123 27.31 5.91 33.20
CA PHE A 123 27.67 5.38 31.87
C PHE A 123 28.50 4.09 31.93
N LYS A 124 28.39 3.32 33.02
CA LYS A 124 29.21 2.12 33.26
C LYS A 124 28.83 0.90 32.41
N ASP A 125 27.69 0.95 31.75
CA ASP A 125 27.20 -0.11 30.86
C ASP A 125 28.08 -0.28 29.61
N ILE A 126 28.76 0.78 29.16
CA ILE A 126 29.75 0.71 28.08
C ILE A 126 31.11 1.19 28.62
N PRO A 127 32.18 0.39 28.48
CA PRO A 127 33.51 0.82 28.90
C PRO A 127 33.90 2.16 28.26
N ILE A 128 34.53 3.04 29.04
CA ILE A 128 35.03 4.33 28.55
C ILE A 128 35.99 4.16 27.36
N ASP A 129 36.67 3.01 27.28
CA ASP A 129 37.55 2.65 26.16
C ASP A 129 36.83 2.54 24.82
N ASN A 130 35.55 2.16 24.85
CA ASN A 130 34.65 2.11 23.70
C ASN A 130 33.83 3.40 23.51
N SER A 131 34.23 4.47 24.19
CA SER A 131 33.60 5.78 24.08
C SER A 131 34.50 6.78 23.34
N GLU A 132 33.88 7.61 22.50
CA GLU A 132 34.50 8.72 21.78
C GLU A 132 33.81 10.04 22.17
N PHE A 133 34.58 11.11 22.19
CA PHE A 133 34.13 12.44 22.60
C PHE A 133 34.25 13.37 21.41
N ILE A 134 33.15 13.99 20.99
CA ILE A 134 33.07 14.70 19.73
C ILE A 134 32.72 16.16 20.00
N VAL A 135 33.53 17.06 19.46
CA VAL A 135 33.20 18.49 19.39
C VAL A 135 32.88 18.80 17.94
N TYR A 136 31.60 19.03 17.66
CA TYR A 136 31.08 19.37 16.35
C TYR A 136 30.86 20.86 16.23
N THR A 137 31.44 21.50 15.21
CA THR A 137 31.22 22.91 14.95
C THR A 137 31.23 23.26 13.48
N ASN A 138 30.42 24.24 13.10
CA ASN A 138 30.44 24.83 11.78
C ASN A 138 31.56 25.88 11.59
N LYS A 139 32.32 26.21 12.65
CA LYS A 139 33.48 27.10 12.54
C LYS A 139 34.67 26.39 11.93
N GLU A 140 35.37 27.10 11.05
CA GLU A 140 36.71 26.70 10.61
C GLU A 140 37.75 27.02 11.70
N LEU A 141 38.85 26.27 11.66
CA LEU A 141 40.01 26.54 12.50
C LEU A 141 40.83 27.72 11.95
N MET A 142 41.44 28.50 12.84
CA MET A 142 42.45 29.47 12.43
C MET A 142 43.68 28.77 11.83
N PRO A 143 44.39 29.41 10.87
CA PRO A 143 45.59 28.81 10.25
C PRO A 143 46.69 28.41 11.23
N THR A 144 46.76 29.05 12.41
CA THR A 144 47.70 28.67 13.47
C THR A 144 47.39 27.29 14.03
N LEU A 145 46.11 26.93 14.18
CA LEU A 145 45.66 25.63 14.66
C LEU A 145 45.87 24.51 13.63
N LEU A 146 45.91 24.84 12.34
CA LEU A 146 46.19 23.87 11.26
C LEU A 146 47.63 23.35 11.28
N LYS A 147 48.53 24.01 12.01
CA LYS A 147 49.93 23.59 12.17
C LYS A 147 50.08 22.41 13.13
N TYR A 148 49.10 22.17 14.01
CA TYR A 148 49.15 21.05 14.94
C TYR A 148 49.05 19.72 14.19
N LYS A 149 49.72 18.69 14.70
CA LYS A 149 49.68 17.36 14.10
C LYS A 149 48.33 16.72 14.38
N ARG A 150 47.71 16.25 13.30
CA ARG A 150 46.35 15.72 13.31
C ARG A 150 46.34 14.31 12.77
N ARG A 151 45.52 13.46 13.37
CA ARG A 151 45.22 12.11 12.89
C ARG A 151 43.80 12.10 12.36
N GLN A 152 43.63 11.76 11.09
CA GLN A 152 42.31 11.56 10.51
C GLN A 152 41.63 10.36 11.19
N ARG A 153 40.34 10.47 11.46
CA ARG A 153 39.54 9.42 12.10
C ARG A 153 38.44 8.97 11.16
N GLU A 154 38.12 7.67 11.18
CA GLU A 154 37.04 7.08 10.41
C GLU A 154 35.69 7.22 11.12
N VAL A 155 35.29 8.46 11.44
CA VAL A 155 33.93 8.75 11.97
C VAL A 155 33.13 9.61 10.99
N ASN A 156 33.68 9.80 9.78
CA ASN A 156 33.13 10.65 8.73
C ASN A 156 31.70 10.29 8.35
N ILE A 157 31.36 9.00 8.37
CA ILE A 157 30.05 8.51 7.91
C ILE A 157 28.90 9.16 8.70
N PHE A 158 29.07 9.47 9.99
CA PHE A 158 28.00 10.05 10.80
C PHE A 158 27.99 11.58 10.79
N PHE A 159 29.16 12.20 10.73
CA PHE A 159 29.31 13.62 11.07
C PHE A 159 29.72 14.51 9.90
N GLU A 160 30.10 13.96 8.76
CA GLU A 160 30.47 14.78 7.61
C GLU A 160 29.21 15.36 6.95
N THR A 161 29.13 16.69 6.89
CA THR A 161 28.04 17.43 6.24
C THR A 161 28.56 18.41 5.18
N SER A 162 29.87 18.64 5.13
CA SER A 162 30.54 19.54 4.19
C SER A 162 31.82 18.89 3.67
N GLU A 163 32.04 18.94 2.35
CA GLU A 163 33.29 18.47 1.71
C GLU A 163 34.51 19.29 2.14
N LYS A 164 34.31 20.52 2.62
CA LYS A 164 35.38 21.38 3.15
C LYS A 164 35.63 21.17 4.64
N GLY A 165 34.76 20.42 5.29
CA GLY A 165 34.88 20.14 6.72
C GLY A 165 36.06 19.22 7.02
N GLU A 166 36.60 19.32 8.23
CA GLU A 166 37.69 18.48 8.69
C GLU A 166 37.22 17.64 9.89
N ILE A 167 37.66 16.37 9.93
CA ILE A 167 37.40 15.42 11.02
C ILE A 167 38.73 14.82 11.46
N PHE A 168 39.15 15.11 12.69
CA PHE A 168 40.47 14.70 13.17
C PHE A 168 40.56 14.59 14.71
N SER A 169 41.56 13.87 15.19
CA SER A 169 42.03 13.90 16.57
C SER A 169 43.41 14.58 16.65
N PHE A 170 43.74 15.19 17.79
CA PHE A 170 45.09 15.69 18.04
C PHE A 170 46.02 14.51 18.32
N SER A 171 47.20 14.49 17.68
CA SER A 171 48.20 13.44 17.94
C SER A 171 49.00 13.79 19.18
N THR A 172 49.09 12.86 20.13
CA THR A 172 49.86 13.04 21.37
C THR A 172 51.25 12.39 21.33
N ASP A 173 51.62 11.79 20.20
CA ASP A 173 52.81 10.93 20.05
C ASP A 173 54.10 11.71 19.72
N ASP A 174 54.05 13.04 19.56
CA ASP A 174 55.20 13.81 19.10
C ASP A 174 56.02 14.41 20.26
N GLU A 175 57.34 14.18 20.23
CA GLU A 175 58.27 14.72 21.23
C GLU A 175 58.55 16.22 21.06
N ASN A 176 57.96 16.87 20.04
CA ASN A 176 58.06 18.31 19.82
C ASN A 176 57.23 19.10 20.85
N LYS A 177 57.83 19.27 22.04
CA LYS A 177 57.22 19.85 23.25
C LYS A 177 56.83 21.33 23.16
N GLU A 178 57.34 22.09 22.19
CA GLU A 178 57.26 23.55 22.25
C GLU A 178 55.89 24.14 21.87
N PHE A 179 55.09 23.48 21.03
CA PHE A 179 53.77 23.99 20.62
C PHE A 179 52.82 22.84 20.26
N ASP A 180 52.17 22.25 21.26
CA ASP A 180 51.10 21.27 21.08
C ASP A 180 49.86 21.61 21.92
N VAL A 181 48.68 21.31 21.39
CA VAL A 181 47.37 21.49 22.04
C VAL A 181 47.33 20.77 23.38
N CYS A 182 48.04 19.63 23.52
CA CYS A 182 48.20 18.95 24.79
C CYS A 182 48.87 19.83 25.86
N THR A 183 49.96 20.53 25.53
CA THR A 183 50.65 21.42 26.47
C THR A 183 49.77 22.62 26.84
N LEU A 184 49.04 23.18 25.88
CA LEU A 184 48.12 24.30 26.13
C LEU A 184 46.97 23.90 27.06
N LEU A 185 46.35 22.75 26.80
CA LEU A 185 45.27 22.22 27.63
C LEU A 185 45.77 21.85 29.03
N ASP A 186 46.91 21.15 29.13
CA ASP A 186 47.54 20.78 30.41
C ASP A 186 47.85 22.02 31.27
N ASN A 187 48.42 23.06 30.67
CA ASN A 187 48.66 24.33 31.36
C ASN A 187 47.35 24.98 31.84
N SER A 188 46.31 24.98 31.02
CA SER A 188 45.00 25.56 31.38
C SER A 188 44.34 24.79 32.52
N VAL A 189 44.39 23.45 32.46
CA VAL A 189 43.87 22.53 33.48
C VAL A 189 44.60 22.70 34.82
N ASN A 190 45.94 22.84 34.79
CA ASN A 190 46.74 23.00 36.01
C ASN A 190 46.56 24.38 36.69
N LEU A 191 46.19 25.40 35.91
CA LEU A 191 45.86 26.73 36.45
C LEU A 191 44.48 26.74 37.13
N ASP A 192 43.57 25.87 36.70
CA ASP A 192 42.24 25.73 37.28
C ASP A 192 42.29 25.02 38.65
N LYS A 193 41.73 25.66 39.67
CA LYS A 193 41.72 25.09 41.03
C LYS A 193 40.86 23.83 41.12
N GLU A 194 39.80 23.74 40.32
CA GLU A 194 38.87 22.60 40.34
C GLU A 194 39.47 21.37 39.64
N CYS A 195 40.39 21.59 38.69
CA CYS A 195 41.02 20.49 37.97
C CYS A 195 42.38 20.09 38.52
N ARG A 196 42.92 20.76 39.54
CA ARG A 196 44.27 20.46 40.04
C ARG A 196 44.43 19.01 40.50
N ASP A 197 43.38 18.43 41.10
CA ASP A 197 43.38 17.03 41.53
C ASP A 197 43.17 16.06 40.36
N LEU A 198 42.75 16.57 39.19
CA LEU A 198 42.54 15.84 37.94
C LEU A 198 43.68 16.07 36.92
N GLY A 199 44.63 16.96 37.23
CA GLY A 199 45.72 17.44 36.36
C GLY A 199 46.83 16.42 36.11
N ASP A 200 46.50 15.12 36.08
CA ASP A 200 47.42 14.13 35.55
C ASP A 200 47.50 14.31 34.04
N ARG A 201 48.68 14.71 33.55
CA ARG A 201 48.99 14.81 32.13
C ARG A 201 48.60 13.54 31.34
N ARG A 202 48.61 12.36 31.99
CA ARG A 202 48.14 11.10 31.40
C ARG A 202 46.65 11.15 31.06
N LEU A 203 45.81 11.71 31.92
CA LEU A 203 44.37 11.85 31.67
C LEU A 203 44.10 12.86 30.55
N VAL A 204 44.85 13.97 30.49
CA VAL A 204 44.76 14.94 29.38
C VAL A 204 45.11 14.26 28.05
N THR A 205 46.20 13.47 28.05
CA THR A 205 46.63 12.69 26.88
C THR A 205 45.57 11.67 26.46
N GLU A 206 45.01 10.93 27.42
CA GLU A 206 43.95 9.95 27.18
C GLU A 206 42.69 10.62 26.60
N PHE A 207 42.27 11.74 27.18
CA PHE A 207 41.13 12.52 26.69
C PHE A 207 41.37 12.98 25.24
N LEU A 208 42.51 13.60 24.94
CA LEU A 208 42.81 14.08 23.59
C LEU A 208 42.89 12.94 22.57
N ASN A 209 43.32 11.74 22.98
CA ASN A 209 43.31 10.57 22.13
C ASN A 209 41.89 10.05 21.82
N LYS A 210 40.92 10.31 22.70
CA LYS A 210 39.50 9.97 22.53
C LYS A 210 38.67 11.09 21.92
N LEU A 211 39.19 12.32 21.96
CA LEU A 211 38.55 13.50 21.41
C LEU A 211 38.66 13.51 19.89
N ILE A 212 37.55 13.85 19.25
CA ILE A 212 37.42 14.05 17.82
C ILE A 212 36.85 15.45 17.59
N MET A 213 37.60 16.24 16.84
CA MET A 213 37.17 17.55 16.38
C MET A 213 36.54 17.39 15.01
N VAL A 214 35.32 17.92 14.87
CA VAL A 214 34.58 17.98 13.61
C VAL A 214 34.32 19.45 13.31
N THR A 215 35.05 20.04 12.37
CA THR A 215 35.09 21.50 12.14
C THR A 215 34.74 21.85 10.70
N GLY A 216 34.34 23.11 10.44
CA GLY A 216 34.02 23.58 9.08
C GLY A 216 32.82 22.88 8.43
N GLN A 217 31.93 22.32 9.25
CA GLN A 217 30.74 21.61 8.81
C GLN A 217 29.59 22.57 8.45
N LYS A 218 28.52 22.06 7.84
CA LYS A 218 27.31 22.83 7.54
C LYS A 218 26.65 23.36 8.83
N GLY A 219 26.12 24.58 8.76
CA GLY A 219 25.36 25.20 9.84
C GLY A 219 23.88 24.81 9.83
N GLN A 220 23.14 25.31 10.81
CA GLN A 220 21.70 25.03 11.00
C GLN A 220 20.83 25.19 9.74
N ARG A 221 21.10 26.18 8.89
CA ARG A 221 20.28 26.45 7.69
C ARG A 221 20.51 25.41 6.59
N GLU A 222 21.74 24.95 6.46
CA GLU A 222 22.16 24.05 5.38
C GLU A 222 21.91 22.57 5.74
N LEU A 223 21.67 22.28 7.03
CA LEU A 223 21.37 20.92 7.49
C LEU A 223 20.05 20.38 6.94
N ASP A 224 19.06 21.23 6.66
CA ASP A 224 17.78 20.75 6.08
C ASP A 224 18.02 20.10 4.71
N GLU A 225 18.87 20.69 3.88
CA GLU A 225 19.27 20.11 2.59
C GLU A 225 19.98 18.77 2.78
N VAL A 226 20.89 18.66 3.75
CA VAL A 226 21.61 17.40 4.03
C VAL A 226 20.62 16.31 4.45
N ILE A 227 19.67 16.65 5.32
CA ILE A 227 18.67 15.70 5.80
C ILE A 227 17.77 15.25 4.64
N ILE A 228 17.34 16.17 3.76
CA ILE A 228 16.59 15.83 2.55
C ILE A 228 17.38 14.87 1.65
N GLU A 229 18.68 15.14 1.44
CA GLU A 229 19.53 14.23 0.66
C GLU A 229 19.63 12.84 1.32
N GLU A 230 19.72 12.75 2.65
CA GLU A 230 19.73 11.46 3.34
C GLU A 230 18.39 10.71 3.22
N ILE A 231 17.24 11.42 3.32
CA ILE A 231 15.92 10.82 3.08
C ILE A 231 15.85 10.28 1.64
N ARG A 232 16.28 11.08 0.66
CA ARG A 232 16.24 10.73 -0.76
C ARG A 232 17.10 9.51 -1.10
N LYS A 233 18.28 9.37 -0.48
CA LYS A 233 19.18 8.23 -0.73
C LYS A 233 18.56 6.88 -0.39
N ASP A 234 17.68 6.84 0.61
CA ASP A 234 17.01 5.61 1.06
C ASP A 234 15.74 5.30 0.29
N ASP A 235 15.29 6.19 -0.59
CA ASP A 235 14.04 5.98 -1.31
C ASP A 235 14.21 5.08 -2.53
N ALA A 236 13.27 4.14 -2.65
CA ALA A 236 13.15 3.32 -3.83
C ALA A 236 12.68 4.10 -5.07
N VAL A 237 12.11 5.30 -4.89
CA VAL A 237 11.51 6.12 -5.95
C VAL A 237 11.75 7.60 -5.67
N SER A 238 12.21 8.35 -6.68
CA SER A 238 12.38 9.80 -6.56
C SER A 238 11.04 10.52 -6.73
N VAL A 239 10.75 11.45 -5.84
CA VAL A 239 9.61 12.38 -5.89
C VAL A 239 10.10 13.83 -6.03
N ASP A 240 9.15 14.75 -6.18
CA ASP A 240 9.43 16.19 -6.25
C ASP A 240 9.93 16.73 -4.89
N ASN A 241 10.73 17.80 -4.93
CA ASN A 241 11.34 18.36 -3.73
C ASN A 241 10.31 18.83 -2.68
N ASP A 242 9.16 19.34 -3.11
CA ASP A 242 8.10 19.80 -2.20
C ASP A 242 7.59 18.66 -1.28
N VAL A 243 7.60 17.42 -1.78
CA VAL A 243 7.25 16.22 -1.00
C VAL A 243 8.31 15.99 0.08
N TYR A 244 9.60 16.06 -0.30
CA TYR A 244 10.71 15.92 0.65
C TYR A 244 10.77 17.01 1.70
N GLU A 245 10.43 18.25 1.35
CA GLU A 245 10.35 19.35 2.31
C GLU A 245 9.22 19.13 3.33
N THR A 246 8.07 18.63 2.87
CA THR A 246 6.95 18.26 3.74
C THR A 246 7.32 17.10 4.66
N GLU A 247 8.00 16.07 4.14
CA GLU A 247 8.50 14.95 4.94
C GLU A 247 9.49 15.38 6.00
N LEU A 248 10.45 16.22 5.60
CA LEU A 248 11.43 16.78 6.52
C LEU A 248 10.74 17.52 7.66
N LEU A 249 9.71 18.32 7.36
CA LEU A 249 8.96 19.07 8.36
C LEU A 249 8.31 18.13 9.38
N GLU A 250 7.50 17.18 8.91
CA GLU A 250 6.79 16.22 9.77
C GLU A 250 7.76 15.36 10.59
N PHE A 251 8.82 14.87 9.97
CA PHE A 251 9.85 14.07 10.64
C PHE A 251 10.58 14.87 11.73
N LYS A 252 11.00 16.11 11.43
CA LYS A 252 11.63 16.98 12.42
C LYS A 252 10.70 17.30 13.57
N THR A 253 9.41 17.49 13.32
CA THR A 253 8.44 17.74 14.40
C THR A 253 8.42 16.57 15.40
N GLN A 254 8.49 15.33 14.95
CA GLN A 254 8.58 14.17 15.86
C GLN A 254 9.89 14.14 16.65
N VAL A 255 11.02 14.40 15.99
CA VAL A 255 12.32 14.49 16.66
C VAL A 255 12.32 15.63 17.70
N GLU A 256 11.72 16.78 17.37
CA GLU A 256 11.59 17.92 18.28
C GLU A 256 10.78 17.57 19.52
N ILE A 257 9.63 16.93 19.34
CA ILE A 257 8.76 16.49 20.43
C ILE A 257 9.53 15.58 21.38
N CYS A 258 10.28 14.62 20.84
CA CYS A 258 11.09 13.71 21.65
C CYS A 258 12.26 14.43 22.33
N CYS A 259 12.98 15.32 21.65
CA CYS A 259 14.11 16.06 22.23
C CYS A 259 13.68 16.97 23.40
N ARG A 260 12.42 17.44 23.41
CA ARG A 260 11.87 18.23 24.52
C ARG A 260 11.58 17.38 25.76
N ASP A 261 11.37 16.07 25.60
CA ASP A 261 11.31 15.14 26.74
C ASP A 261 12.70 14.55 27.01
N THR A 262 13.48 15.24 27.84
CA THR A 262 14.88 14.89 28.14
C THR A 262 15.09 13.51 28.76
N LYS A 263 14.02 12.80 29.11
CA LYS A 263 14.08 11.44 29.66
C LYS A 263 13.87 10.36 28.60
N GLU A 264 13.30 10.72 27.45
CA GLU A 264 13.00 9.75 26.41
C GLU A 264 14.25 9.47 25.57
N LYS A 265 14.53 8.18 25.36
CA LYS A 265 15.59 7.75 24.45
C LYS A 265 14.98 7.54 23.07
N MET A 266 15.60 8.13 22.05
CA MET A 266 15.23 7.85 20.68
C MET A 266 15.90 6.56 20.22
N THR A 267 15.13 5.68 19.56
CA THR A 267 15.63 4.39 19.06
C THR A 267 15.51 4.29 17.55
N ALA A 268 16.22 3.34 16.94
CA ALA A 268 16.07 3.05 15.52
C ALA A 268 14.61 2.75 15.12
N ILE A 269 13.84 2.07 15.97
CA ILE A 269 12.43 1.76 15.68
C ILE A 269 11.59 3.05 15.64
N MET A 270 11.78 3.96 16.59
CA MET A 270 11.07 5.24 16.62
C MET A 270 11.37 6.07 15.37
N PHE A 271 12.65 6.22 15.03
CA PHE A 271 13.09 6.93 13.84
C PHE A 271 12.49 6.35 12.55
N ARG A 272 12.42 5.01 12.43
CA ARG A 272 11.78 4.35 11.29
C ARG A 272 10.29 4.67 11.23
N ASN A 273 9.59 4.60 12.35
CA ASN A 273 8.16 4.88 12.42
C ASN A 273 7.87 6.34 12.09
N TRP A 274 8.63 7.30 12.63
CA TRP A 274 8.48 8.72 12.34
C TRP A 274 8.73 9.04 10.87
N LEU A 275 9.74 8.41 10.25
CA LEU A 275 9.97 8.59 8.82
C LEU A 275 8.82 8.01 7.98
N GLN A 276 8.28 6.86 8.37
CA GLN A 276 7.10 6.27 7.71
C GLN A 276 5.85 7.15 7.88
N GLU A 277 5.64 7.72 9.06
CA GLU A 277 4.56 8.68 9.34
C GLU A 277 4.70 9.94 8.50
N ALA A 278 5.91 10.51 8.43
CA ALA A 278 6.20 11.68 7.63
C ALA A 278 5.91 11.45 6.14
N LYS A 279 6.36 10.32 5.58
CA LYS A 279 6.04 9.89 4.20
C LYS A 279 4.54 9.64 4.01
N THR A 280 3.87 9.20 5.06
CA THR A 280 2.42 9.00 5.03
C THR A 280 1.68 10.32 4.96
N ALA A 281 2.06 11.27 5.82
CA ALA A 281 1.49 12.60 5.88
C ALA A 281 1.72 13.38 4.58
N SER A 282 2.95 13.34 4.02
CA SER A 282 3.33 14.08 2.81
C SER A 282 2.49 13.70 1.58
N CYS A 283 2.14 12.42 1.46
CA CYS A 283 1.35 11.90 0.34
C CYS A 283 -0.15 11.75 0.67
N SER A 284 -0.55 12.01 1.91
CA SER A 284 -1.92 11.75 2.41
C SER A 284 -2.99 12.49 1.61
N SER A 285 -2.73 13.72 1.17
CA SER A 285 -3.69 14.52 0.41
C SER A 285 -4.03 13.86 -0.93
N VAL A 286 -3.02 13.45 -1.70
CA VAL A 286 -3.21 12.82 -3.00
C VAL A 286 -3.78 11.42 -2.87
N VAL A 287 -3.24 10.62 -1.94
CA VAL A 287 -3.79 9.28 -1.66
C VAL A 287 -5.25 9.39 -1.24
N SER A 288 -5.59 10.32 -0.35
CA SER A 288 -6.97 10.52 0.09
C SER A 288 -7.87 10.97 -1.05
N THR A 289 -7.45 11.92 -1.90
CA THR A 289 -8.29 12.35 -3.03
C THR A 289 -8.61 11.18 -3.97
N LEU A 290 -7.61 10.36 -4.30
CA LEU A 290 -7.79 9.19 -5.18
C LEU A 290 -8.61 8.09 -4.50
N PHE A 291 -8.23 7.71 -3.28
CA PHE A 291 -8.92 6.67 -2.51
C PHE A 291 -10.36 7.06 -2.20
N VAL A 292 -10.61 8.27 -1.71
CA VAL A 292 -11.95 8.77 -1.41
C VAL A 292 -12.80 8.83 -2.69
N GLY A 293 -12.21 9.17 -3.84
CA GLY A 293 -12.88 9.11 -5.13
C GLY A 293 -13.38 7.70 -5.47
N CYS A 294 -12.52 6.68 -5.34
CA CYS A 294 -12.86 5.28 -5.59
C CYS A 294 -13.81 4.72 -4.53
N ALA A 295 -13.44 4.83 -3.25
CA ALA A 295 -14.19 4.28 -2.12
C ALA A 295 -15.58 4.90 -1.99
N LYS A 296 -15.76 6.22 -2.20
CA LYS A 296 -17.11 6.82 -2.18
C LYS A 296 -17.98 6.30 -3.31
N LYS A 297 -17.44 6.12 -4.52
CA LYS A 297 -18.20 5.54 -5.65
C LYS A 297 -18.65 4.11 -5.31
N LEU A 298 -17.77 3.31 -4.72
CA LEU A 298 -18.04 1.92 -4.36
C LEU A 298 -18.99 1.81 -3.16
N ALA A 299 -18.80 2.60 -2.10
CA ALA A 299 -19.65 2.59 -0.91
C ALA A 299 -21.10 3.04 -1.19
N ARG A 300 -21.30 3.96 -2.16
CA ARG A 300 -22.64 4.40 -2.58
C ARG A 300 -23.50 3.30 -3.19
N THR A 301 -22.89 2.21 -3.65
CA THR A 301 -23.64 1.08 -4.21
C THR A 301 -24.51 0.38 -3.17
N GLY A 302 -24.16 0.47 -1.87
CA GLY A 302 -24.86 -0.25 -0.79
C GLY A 302 -24.71 -1.77 -0.83
N ILE A 303 -23.80 -2.28 -1.67
CA ILE A 303 -23.56 -3.71 -1.81
C ILE A 303 -22.66 -4.20 -0.67
N GLN A 304 -23.03 -5.35 -0.12
CA GLN A 304 -22.33 -6.02 0.96
C GLN A 304 -22.16 -7.51 0.61
N PHE A 305 -21.04 -8.08 1.03
CA PHE A 305 -20.75 -9.50 0.95
C PHE A 305 -20.89 -10.15 2.34
N PRO A 306 -21.28 -11.43 2.43
CA PRO A 306 -21.29 -12.15 3.70
C PRO A 306 -19.86 -12.39 4.20
N ASP A 307 -19.70 -12.45 5.53
CA ASP A 307 -18.40 -12.68 6.19
C ASP A 307 -17.65 -13.92 5.68
N SER A 308 -18.38 -14.94 5.19
CA SER A 308 -17.78 -16.14 4.62
C SER A 308 -17.01 -15.87 3.33
N GLU A 309 -17.54 -15.01 2.44
CA GLU A 309 -16.85 -14.63 1.19
C GLU A 309 -15.68 -13.68 1.47
N ILE A 310 -15.87 -12.74 2.40
CA ILE A 310 -14.80 -11.85 2.89
C ILE A 310 -13.65 -12.69 3.45
N SER A 311 -13.94 -13.63 4.36
CA SER A 311 -12.94 -14.50 4.98
C SER A 311 -12.24 -15.41 3.97
N ARG A 312 -12.98 -15.91 2.97
CA ARG A 312 -12.41 -16.74 1.88
C ARG A 312 -11.36 -15.95 1.11
N LEU A 313 -11.72 -14.76 0.60
CA LEU A 313 -10.79 -13.94 -0.17
C LEU A 313 -9.61 -13.48 0.70
N GLN A 314 -9.85 -13.06 1.95
CA GLN A 314 -8.78 -12.72 2.89
C GLN A 314 -7.77 -13.86 3.08
N ALA A 315 -8.23 -15.11 3.19
CA ALA A 315 -7.35 -16.27 3.32
C ALA A 315 -6.50 -16.50 2.06
N GLU A 316 -7.08 -16.33 0.86
CA GLU A 316 -6.35 -16.44 -0.41
C GLU A 316 -5.31 -15.33 -0.57
N LEU A 317 -5.67 -14.09 -0.20
CA LEU A 317 -4.77 -12.93 -0.21
C LEU A 317 -3.67 -13.01 0.85
N SER A 318 -3.93 -13.63 2.00
CA SER A 318 -3.00 -13.66 3.14
C SER A 318 -1.69 -14.39 2.84
N ASN A 319 -1.70 -15.34 1.92
CA ASN A 319 -0.55 -16.17 1.56
C ASN A 319 0.36 -15.53 0.50
N ASN A 320 -0.04 -14.39 -0.07
CA ASN A 320 0.60 -13.85 -1.26
C ASN A 320 0.91 -12.35 -1.11
N ARG A 321 2.12 -11.94 -1.51
CA ARG A 321 2.53 -10.52 -1.51
C ARG A 321 2.21 -9.79 -2.81
N ALA A 322 2.13 -10.52 -3.91
CA ALA A 322 1.80 -9.99 -5.22
C ALA A 322 0.72 -10.86 -5.83
N VAL A 323 -0.48 -10.29 -5.99
CA VAL A 323 -1.67 -11.01 -6.44
C VAL A 323 -2.18 -10.41 -7.74
N HIS A 324 -2.40 -11.24 -8.74
CA HIS A 324 -3.16 -10.90 -9.93
C HIS A 324 -4.56 -11.46 -9.74
N LEU A 325 -5.49 -10.59 -9.38
CA LEU A 325 -6.89 -10.94 -9.15
C LEU A 325 -7.67 -10.68 -10.43
N LYS A 326 -8.15 -11.74 -11.08
CA LYS A 326 -9.03 -11.60 -12.23
C LYS A 326 -10.48 -11.73 -11.81
N SER A 327 -11.35 -10.88 -12.34
CA SER A 327 -12.79 -10.95 -12.09
C SER A 327 -13.59 -10.70 -13.37
N ASP A 328 -14.75 -11.32 -13.49
CA ASP A 328 -15.79 -10.97 -14.47
C ASP A 328 -16.67 -9.79 -14.02
N ALA A 329 -16.66 -9.46 -12.73
CA ALA A 329 -17.30 -8.28 -12.15
C ALA A 329 -16.26 -7.41 -11.43
N LEU A 330 -15.57 -6.51 -12.14
CA LEU A 330 -14.53 -5.68 -11.54
C LEU A 330 -15.03 -4.80 -10.40
N THR A 331 -16.18 -4.15 -10.59
CA THR A 331 -16.77 -3.25 -9.58
C THR A 331 -17.17 -4.01 -8.31
N LEU A 332 -17.84 -5.15 -8.46
CA LEU A 332 -18.27 -5.98 -7.32
C LEU A 332 -17.07 -6.57 -6.58
N CYS A 333 -16.05 -7.03 -7.30
CA CYS A 333 -14.81 -7.51 -6.71
C CYS A 333 -14.03 -6.38 -6.00
N SER A 334 -14.08 -5.15 -6.52
CA SER A 334 -13.51 -3.98 -5.86
C SER A 334 -14.19 -3.67 -4.52
N ILE A 335 -15.51 -3.81 -4.44
CA ILE A 335 -16.27 -3.67 -3.18
C ILE A 335 -15.85 -4.75 -2.19
N LEU A 336 -15.82 -6.01 -2.64
CA LEU A 336 -15.37 -7.12 -1.81
C LEU A 336 -13.95 -6.90 -1.26
N LEU A 337 -13.03 -6.38 -2.08
CA LEU A 337 -11.66 -6.05 -1.63
C LEU A 337 -11.63 -4.97 -0.55
N LEU A 338 -12.49 -3.96 -0.64
CA LEU A 338 -12.59 -2.91 0.37
C LEU A 338 -13.14 -3.45 1.70
N ASP A 339 -14.01 -4.44 1.67
CA ASP A 339 -14.50 -5.13 2.87
C ASP A 339 -13.44 -6.11 3.44
N CYS A 340 -12.59 -6.66 2.57
CA CYS A 340 -11.53 -7.60 2.97
C CYS A 340 -10.33 -6.94 3.64
N LEU A 341 -10.06 -5.67 3.37
CA LEU A 341 -8.81 -5.02 3.74
C LEU A 341 -9.04 -3.81 4.63
N ASP A 342 -8.09 -3.53 5.52
CA ASP A 342 -8.13 -2.32 6.33
C ASP A 342 -7.94 -1.09 5.42
N ALA A 343 -9.02 -0.36 5.18
CA ALA A 343 -9.06 0.82 4.32
C ALA A 343 -8.00 1.86 4.71
N SER A 344 -7.65 1.99 5.99
CA SER A 344 -6.63 2.94 6.46
C SER A 344 -5.22 2.59 6.01
N LYS A 345 -5.00 1.33 5.59
CA LYS A 345 -3.71 0.78 5.15
C LYS A 345 -3.68 0.48 3.65
N CYS A 346 -4.68 0.93 2.90
CA CYS A 346 -4.80 0.63 1.48
C CYS A 346 -4.66 1.90 0.63
N ILE A 347 -3.90 1.79 -0.45
CA ILE A 347 -3.93 2.71 -1.58
C ILE A 347 -4.70 1.99 -2.68
N PHE A 348 -5.93 2.45 -2.95
CA PHE A 348 -6.75 1.94 -4.05
C PHE A 348 -6.80 2.99 -5.15
N VAL A 349 -6.30 2.64 -6.33
CA VAL A 349 -6.29 3.52 -7.51
C VAL A 349 -6.69 2.77 -8.78
N ASP A 350 -7.20 3.48 -9.77
CA ASP A 350 -7.26 2.96 -11.14
C ASP A 350 -5.87 3.05 -11.81
N PHE A 351 -5.72 2.33 -12.92
CA PHE A 351 -4.44 2.26 -13.63
C PHE A 351 -4.00 3.62 -14.19
N GLU A 352 -4.92 4.45 -14.67
CA GLU A 352 -4.61 5.79 -15.20
C GLU A 352 -4.05 6.70 -14.10
N SER A 353 -4.70 6.72 -12.93
CA SER A 353 -4.25 7.47 -11.75
C SER A 353 -2.89 6.99 -11.27
N LEU A 354 -2.64 5.66 -11.31
CA LEU A 354 -1.31 5.11 -11.03
C LEU A 354 -0.27 5.62 -12.01
N GLN A 355 -0.56 5.70 -13.31
CA GLN A 355 0.41 6.23 -14.29
C GLN A 355 0.65 7.73 -14.08
N GLY A 356 -0.42 8.50 -13.86
CA GLY A 356 -0.34 9.95 -13.65
C GLY A 356 0.41 10.36 -12.38
N HIS A 357 0.33 9.55 -11.32
CA HIS A 357 0.93 9.84 -10.00
C HIS A 357 1.92 8.76 -9.55
N LYS A 358 2.54 8.06 -10.50
CA LYS A 358 3.32 6.84 -10.25
C LYS A 358 4.35 6.97 -9.15
N ASN A 359 5.21 8.00 -9.26
CA ASN A 359 6.33 8.12 -8.34
C ASN A 359 5.86 8.41 -6.93
N MET A 360 4.90 9.33 -6.79
CA MET A 360 4.31 9.71 -5.51
C MET A 360 3.53 8.56 -4.85
N LEU A 361 2.71 7.81 -5.60
CA LEU A 361 1.97 6.67 -5.04
C LEU A 361 2.89 5.52 -4.63
N LEU A 362 3.94 5.25 -5.41
CA LEU A 362 4.93 4.24 -5.04
C LEU A 362 5.79 4.71 -3.86
N HIS A 363 6.14 5.99 -3.78
CA HIS A 363 6.83 6.57 -2.63
C HIS A 363 6.02 6.46 -1.36
N ALA A 364 4.75 6.89 -1.42
CA ALA A 364 3.76 6.71 -0.37
C ALA A 364 3.69 5.25 0.06
N TRP A 365 3.39 4.33 -0.85
CA TRP A 365 3.21 2.93 -0.52
C TRP A 365 4.49 2.26 0.01
N LEU A 366 5.64 2.43 -0.65
CA LEU A 366 6.87 1.72 -0.26
C LEU A 366 7.47 2.30 1.02
N GLY A 367 7.43 3.62 1.19
CA GLY A 367 8.06 4.33 2.29
C GLY A 367 7.14 4.66 3.47
N GLY A 368 5.83 4.74 3.27
CA GLY A 368 4.85 5.09 4.31
C GLY A 368 4.28 3.90 5.09
N GLN A 369 3.14 4.11 5.76
CA GLN A 369 2.47 3.12 6.60
C GLN A 369 1.50 2.19 5.83
N TRP A 370 1.17 2.51 4.57
CA TRP A 370 0.25 1.70 3.78
C TRP A 370 0.81 0.31 3.48
N GLU A 371 0.01 -0.72 3.66
CA GLU A 371 0.41 -2.12 3.44
C GLU A 371 0.05 -2.58 2.02
N TRP A 372 -1.10 -2.14 1.51
CA TRP A 372 -1.66 -2.60 0.25
C TRP A 372 -1.66 -1.53 -0.82
N LEU A 373 -1.20 -1.89 -2.02
CA LEU A 373 -1.44 -1.15 -3.26
C LEU A 373 -2.40 -1.96 -4.14
N ILE A 374 -3.59 -1.45 -4.38
CA ILE A 374 -4.63 -2.07 -5.21
C ILE A 374 -4.76 -1.24 -6.48
N VAL A 375 -4.54 -1.89 -7.62
CA VAL A 375 -4.58 -1.24 -8.94
C VAL A 375 -5.69 -1.88 -9.76
N SER A 376 -6.77 -1.15 -9.99
CA SER A 376 -7.86 -1.59 -10.87
C SER A 376 -7.52 -1.26 -12.32
N CYS A 377 -7.46 -2.28 -13.16
CA CYS A 377 -7.19 -2.19 -14.58
C CYS A 377 -8.47 -2.56 -15.35
N ASP A 378 -9.13 -1.57 -15.92
CA ASP A 378 -10.28 -1.80 -16.77
C ASP A 378 -9.88 -2.37 -18.15
N SER A 379 -10.87 -2.64 -18.98
CA SER A 379 -10.68 -3.24 -20.31
C SER A 379 -10.07 -2.29 -21.34
N ALA A 380 -9.96 -0.98 -21.05
CA ALA A 380 -9.37 -0.01 -21.98
C ALA A 380 -7.83 -0.03 -21.93
N VAL A 381 -7.25 -0.56 -20.86
CA VAL A 381 -5.80 -0.61 -20.67
C VAL A 381 -5.17 -1.74 -21.52
N GLN A 382 -4.09 -1.42 -22.24
CA GLN A 382 -3.36 -2.44 -23.02
C GLN A 382 -2.59 -3.40 -22.11
N GLN A 383 -2.63 -4.70 -22.43
CA GLN A 383 -1.93 -5.77 -21.69
C GLN A 383 -0.43 -5.50 -21.49
N SER A 384 0.23 -4.91 -22.49
CA SER A 384 1.66 -4.57 -22.44
C SER A 384 1.96 -3.59 -21.32
N ASP A 385 1.13 -2.55 -21.17
CA ASP A 385 1.35 -1.47 -20.20
C ASP A 385 1.16 -1.98 -18.76
N ILE A 386 0.17 -2.85 -18.56
CA ILE A 386 -0.06 -3.55 -17.28
C ILE A 386 1.18 -4.37 -16.95
N SER A 387 1.64 -5.21 -17.89
CA SER A 387 2.75 -6.13 -17.68
C SER A 387 4.04 -5.39 -17.30
N ASP A 388 4.40 -4.34 -18.03
CA ASP A 388 5.60 -3.53 -17.77
C ASP A 388 5.57 -2.83 -16.41
N THR A 389 4.40 -2.31 -16.02
CA THR A 389 4.22 -1.65 -14.72
C THR A 389 4.29 -2.67 -13.58
N CYS A 390 3.64 -3.82 -13.74
CA CYS A 390 3.63 -4.89 -12.75
C CYS A 390 5.01 -5.50 -12.53
N LEU A 391 5.80 -5.68 -13.60
CA LEU A 391 7.18 -6.16 -13.48
C LEU A 391 8.01 -5.21 -12.60
N LYS A 392 7.97 -3.89 -12.88
CA LYS A 392 8.67 -2.87 -12.08
C LYS A 392 8.22 -2.86 -10.61
N ILE A 393 6.93 -3.02 -10.34
CA ILE A 393 6.40 -3.12 -8.98
C ILE A 393 6.89 -4.42 -8.30
N SER A 394 6.83 -5.55 -9.00
CA SER A 394 7.24 -6.85 -8.45
C SER A 394 8.73 -6.88 -8.07
N GLU A 395 9.58 -6.25 -8.86
CA GLU A 395 11.01 -6.12 -8.57
C GLU A 395 11.27 -5.33 -7.29
N LYS A 396 10.50 -4.26 -7.05
CA LYS A 396 10.60 -3.44 -5.82
C LYS A 396 10.11 -4.22 -4.59
N ILE A 397 9.01 -4.96 -4.68
CA ILE A 397 8.48 -5.77 -3.57
C ILE A 397 9.48 -6.87 -3.15
N LYS A 398 10.13 -7.53 -4.12
CA LYS A 398 11.01 -8.68 -3.84
C LYS A 398 12.22 -8.32 -2.98
N ARG A 399 12.73 -7.09 -3.05
CA ARG A 399 14.03 -6.75 -2.44
C ARG A 399 13.93 -6.51 -0.94
N ASP A 400 13.02 -5.66 -0.44
CA ASP A 400 13.28 -5.05 0.88
C ASP A 400 12.08 -4.86 1.83
N LEU A 401 10.86 -5.30 1.50
CA LEU A 401 9.67 -4.82 2.22
C LEU A 401 8.65 -5.91 2.57
N PRO A 402 8.90 -6.79 3.56
CA PRO A 402 8.11 -7.99 3.82
C PRO A 402 6.61 -7.73 4.05
N ASN A 403 6.26 -6.57 4.58
CA ASN A 403 4.87 -6.20 4.91
C ASN A 403 4.10 -5.57 3.74
N LYS A 404 4.77 -5.19 2.64
CA LYS A 404 4.14 -4.54 1.50
C LYS A 404 3.56 -5.57 0.54
N ARG A 405 2.34 -5.29 0.06
CA ARG A 405 1.55 -6.18 -0.80
C ARG A 405 0.90 -5.40 -1.93
N VAL A 406 0.75 -6.06 -3.07
CA VAL A 406 0.10 -5.49 -4.27
C VAL A 406 -0.98 -6.43 -4.78
N ILE A 407 -2.10 -5.84 -5.21
CA ILE A 407 -3.18 -6.51 -5.94
C ILE A 407 -3.36 -5.78 -7.27
N ILE A 408 -3.22 -6.53 -8.37
CA ILE A 408 -3.58 -6.07 -9.70
C ILE A 408 -4.92 -6.70 -10.04
N LEU A 409 -5.95 -5.88 -10.12
CA LEU A 409 -7.31 -6.31 -10.38
C LEU A 409 -7.64 -6.09 -11.87
N THR A 410 -7.95 -7.15 -12.61
CA THR A 410 -8.22 -7.06 -14.06
C THR A 410 -9.43 -7.86 -14.49
N VAL A 411 -9.96 -7.58 -15.69
CA VAL A 411 -10.93 -8.46 -16.36
C VAL A 411 -10.33 -9.82 -16.74
N TYR A 412 -11.16 -10.83 -17.03
CA TYR A 412 -10.73 -12.18 -17.41
C TYR A 412 -9.89 -12.28 -18.68
N SER A 413 -10.11 -11.38 -19.65
CA SER A 413 -9.41 -11.39 -20.93
C SER A 413 -7.92 -11.04 -20.83
N VAL A 414 -7.49 -10.40 -19.73
CA VAL A 414 -6.10 -10.03 -19.48
C VAL A 414 -5.29 -11.29 -19.18
N GLU A 415 -4.16 -11.50 -19.84
CA GLU A 415 -3.27 -12.65 -19.59
C GLU A 415 -2.65 -12.60 -18.19
N GLN A 416 -2.26 -13.75 -17.64
CA GLN A 416 -1.66 -13.80 -16.31
C GLN A 416 -0.37 -12.96 -16.24
N VAL A 417 -0.29 -12.08 -15.25
CA VAL A 417 0.91 -11.29 -14.99
C VAL A 417 1.99 -12.18 -14.33
N GLY A 418 3.17 -12.26 -14.95
CA GLY A 418 4.27 -13.08 -14.43
C GLY A 418 4.76 -12.62 -13.05
N ASN A 419 5.11 -13.57 -12.17
CA ASN A 419 5.49 -13.38 -10.76
C ASN A 419 4.36 -13.00 -9.79
N PHE A 420 3.10 -12.98 -10.24
CA PHE A 420 1.95 -12.75 -9.38
C PHE A 420 1.19 -14.07 -9.16
N ALA A 421 0.73 -14.28 -7.92
CA ALA A 421 -0.20 -15.35 -7.62
C ALA A 421 -1.53 -15.05 -8.31
N LEU A 422 -1.97 -15.94 -9.19
CA LEU A 422 -3.24 -15.79 -9.89
C LEU A 422 -4.38 -16.22 -8.97
N ILE A 423 -5.33 -15.32 -8.75
CA ILE A 423 -6.62 -15.61 -8.13
C ILE A 423 -7.69 -15.28 -9.16
N VAL A 424 -8.62 -16.21 -9.36
CA VAL A 424 -9.75 -16.05 -10.28
C VAL A 424 -11.01 -15.95 -9.43
N HIS A 425 -11.67 -14.81 -9.50
CA HIS A 425 -12.91 -14.52 -8.80
C HIS A 425 -14.07 -14.50 -9.81
N GLU A 426 -14.85 -15.59 -9.82
CA GLU A 426 -16.08 -15.68 -10.60
C GLU A 426 -17.25 -15.22 -9.73
N PHE A 427 -17.88 -14.12 -10.13
CA PHE A 427 -18.98 -13.56 -9.39
C PHE A 427 -20.24 -14.41 -9.57
N LYS A 428 -20.91 -14.69 -8.45
CA LYS A 428 -22.23 -15.31 -8.40
C LYS A 428 -23.16 -14.46 -7.58
N PHE A 429 -24.42 -14.34 -7.99
CA PHE A 429 -25.39 -13.49 -7.32
C PHE A 429 -25.59 -13.90 -5.85
N GLU A 430 -25.47 -15.19 -5.55
CA GLU A 430 -25.63 -15.76 -4.20
C GLU A 430 -24.50 -15.35 -3.25
N GLN A 431 -23.37 -14.86 -3.78
CA GLN A 431 -22.27 -14.31 -2.98
C GLN A 431 -22.59 -12.95 -2.38
N LEU A 432 -23.65 -12.27 -2.83
CA LEU A 432 -24.10 -11.04 -2.20
C LEU A 432 -24.83 -11.34 -0.88
N SER A 433 -24.80 -10.41 0.07
CA SER A 433 -25.66 -10.50 1.26
C SER A 433 -27.14 -10.53 0.86
N LYS A 434 -28.00 -11.13 1.69
CA LYS A 434 -29.45 -11.17 1.39
C LYS A 434 -30.03 -9.77 1.17
N GLU A 435 -29.62 -8.80 1.97
CA GLU A 435 -30.08 -7.42 1.83
C GLU A 435 -29.66 -6.81 0.48
N SER A 436 -28.40 -7.02 0.08
CA SER A 436 -27.90 -6.58 -1.21
C SER A 436 -28.57 -7.29 -2.39
N GLN A 437 -28.88 -8.58 -2.27
CA GLN A 437 -29.66 -9.31 -3.27
C GLN A 437 -31.05 -8.70 -3.44
N GLU A 438 -31.79 -8.49 -2.35
CA GLU A 438 -33.13 -7.88 -2.38
C GLU A 438 -33.07 -6.47 -2.98
N MET A 439 -32.06 -5.67 -2.63
CA MET A 439 -31.84 -4.34 -3.19
C MET A 439 -31.65 -4.38 -4.72
N VAL A 440 -30.82 -5.29 -5.23
CA VAL A 440 -30.60 -5.47 -6.68
C VAL A 440 -31.90 -5.91 -7.38
N LEU A 441 -32.65 -6.83 -6.78
CA LEU A 441 -33.92 -7.31 -7.32
C LEU A 441 -34.99 -6.21 -7.37
N ASP A 442 -34.98 -5.28 -6.42
CA ASP A 442 -35.97 -4.20 -6.35
C ASP A 442 -35.60 -2.96 -7.19
N LYS A 443 -34.40 -2.94 -7.80
CA LYS A 443 -34.03 -1.88 -8.75
C LYS A 443 -34.99 -1.85 -9.92
N LYS A 444 -35.41 -0.62 -10.26
CA LYS A 444 -36.21 -0.31 -11.44
C LYS A 444 -35.33 -0.33 -12.68
N ILE A 445 -35.83 -0.97 -13.73
CA ILE A 445 -35.19 -1.09 -15.03
C ILE A 445 -36.22 -0.75 -16.12
N ASP A 446 -35.74 -0.37 -17.30
CA ASP A 446 -36.60 -0.27 -18.48
C ASP A 446 -36.59 -1.62 -19.21
N PHE A 447 -37.70 -2.37 -19.09
CA PHE A 447 -37.90 -3.61 -19.83
C PHE A 447 -38.82 -3.36 -21.02
N GLN A 448 -38.26 -3.36 -22.23
CA GLN A 448 -39.00 -3.16 -23.49
C GLN A 448 -39.82 -1.87 -23.57
N GLY A 449 -39.38 -0.80 -22.92
CA GLY A 449 -40.06 0.50 -22.85
C GLY A 449 -41.01 0.64 -21.65
N CYS A 450 -41.00 -0.30 -20.71
CA CYS A 450 -41.81 -0.28 -19.50
C CYS A 450 -40.91 -0.33 -18.26
N GLU A 451 -41.09 0.64 -17.35
CA GLU A 451 -40.42 0.63 -16.06
C GLU A 451 -41.00 -0.50 -15.19
N VAL A 452 -40.14 -1.47 -14.85
CA VAL A 452 -40.47 -2.60 -13.98
C VAL A 452 -39.33 -2.86 -13.01
N THR A 453 -39.56 -3.63 -11.94
CA THR A 453 -38.45 -4.09 -11.08
C THR A 453 -37.77 -5.31 -11.69
N MET A 454 -36.47 -5.48 -11.45
CA MET A 454 -35.72 -6.66 -11.88
C MET A 454 -36.37 -7.96 -11.38
N ARG A 455 -36.88 -7.97 -10.14
CA ARG A 455 -37.64 -9.07 -9.54
C ARG A 455 -38.82 -9.51 -10.41
N SER A 456 -39.59 -8.56 -10.91
CA SER A 456 -40.79 -8.83 -11.71
C SER A 456 -40.46 -9.52 -13.05
N VAL A 457 -39.28 -9.22 -13.61
CA VAL A 457 -38.79 -9.88 -14.82
C VAL A 457 -38.38 -11.32 -14.51
N LEU A 458 -37.66 -11.54 -13.41
CA LEU A 458 -37.09 -12.84 -13.07
C LEU A 458 -38.09 -13.87 -12.52
N GLN A 459 -39.12 -13.44 -11.80
CA GLN A 459 -40.17 -14.33 -11.25
C GLN A 459 -40.84 -15.20 -12.32
N ARG A 460 -40.83 -14.77 -13.59
CA ARG A 460 -41.41 -15.52 -14.71
C ARG A 460 -40.48 -16.58 -15.29
N HIS A 461 -39.18 -16.50 -15.03
CA HIS A 461 -38.16 -17.34 -15.69
C HIS A 461 -37.57 -18.43 -14.80
N GLY A 462 -37.96 -18.52 -13.52
CA GLY A 462 -37.69 -19.66 -12.63
C GLY A 462 -36.24 -19.88 -12.21
N ASN A 463 -35.26 -19.24 -12.88
CA ASN A 463 -33.84 -19.34 -12.54
C ASN A 463 -33.17 -17.96 -12.58
N VAL A 464 -33.03 -17.35 -11.40
CA VAL A 464 -32.46 -16.00 -11.21
C VAL A 464 -30.97 -15.99 -11.54
N GLU A 465 -30.25 -17.05 -11.17
CA GLU A 465 -28.78 -17.11 -11.21
C GLU A 465 -28.24 -17.01 -12.64
N ASN A 466 -28.94 -17.62 -13.61
CA ASN A 466 -28.52 -17.62 -15.02
C ASN A 466 -28.79 -16.29 -15.74
N VAL A 467 -29.63 -15.42 -15.17
CA VAL A 467 -30.03 -14.16 -15.82
C VAL A 467 -29.25 -12.98 -15.25
N LEU A 468 -28.97 -12.99 -13.94
CA LEU A 468 -28.20 -11.94 -13.26
C LEU A 468 -26.70 -12.16 -13.39
N GLY A 469 -26.21 -12.00 -14.63
CA GLY A 469 -24.78 -12.00 -14.91
C GLY A 469 -24.02 -10.85 -14.22
N PRO A 470 -22.70 -10.97 -14.08
CA PRO A 470 -21.83 -10.01 -13.39
C PRO A 470 -21.94 -8.57 -13.93
N GLU A 471 -21.99 -8.42 -15.25
CA GLU A 471 -22.13 -7.12 -15.92
C GLU A 471 -23.48 -6.47 -15.59
N LEU A 472 -24.58 -7.22 -15.68
CA LEU A 472 -25.92 -6.72 -15.39
C LEU A 472 -26.06 -6.30 -13.93
N VAL A 473 -25.52 -7.10 -12.99
CA VAL A 473 -25.53 -6.73 -11.57
C VAL A 473 -24.71 -5.47 -11.34
N THR A 474 -23.54 -5.35 -11.98
CA THR A 474 -22.70 -4.15 -11.91
C THR A 474 -23.45 -2.91 -12.41
N ASP A 475 -24.17 -3.01 -13.53
CA ASP A 475 -24.95 -1.90 -14.07
C ASP A 475 -26.11 -1.51 -13.14
N LEU A 476 -26.79 -2.48 -12.52
CA LEU A 476 -27.89 -2.22 -11.59
C LEU A 476 -27.47 -1.48 -10.32
N VAL A 477 -26.25 -1.73 -9.84
CA VAL A 477 -25.72 -1.14 -8.61
C VAL A 477 -24.99 0.17 -8.86
N THR A 478 -24.58 0.43 -10.10
CA THR A 478 -23.89 1.66 -10.48
C THR A 478 -24.90 2.80 -10.65
N GLU A 479 -24.82 3.77 -9.73
CA GLU A 479 -25.68 4.96 -9.73
C GLU A 479 -25.64 5.70 -11.08
N GLY A 480 -26.81 6.10 -11.57
CA GLY A 480 -26.96 6.82 -12.85
C GLY A 480 -27.00 5.94 -14.09
N THR A 481 -26.78 4.62 -13.98
CA THR A 481 -26.87 3.70 -15.10
C THR A 481 -28.32 3.24 -15.29
N ALA A 482 -28.93 3.65 -16.41
CA ALA A 482 -30.24 3.14 -16.79
C ALA A 482 -30.09 1.77 -17.46
N VAL A 483 -30.52 0.72 -16.77
CA VAL A 483 -30.51 -0.64 -17.33
C VAL A 483 -31.71 -0.81 -18.25
N ASN A 484 -31.43 -1.02 -19.53
CA ASN A 484 -32.42 -1.22 -20.57
C ASN A 484 -32.36 -2.67 -21.06
N ILE A 485 -33.44 -3.42 -20.90
CA ILE A 485 -33.53 -4.81 -21.34
C ILE A 485 -34.55 -4.91 -22.47
N GLY A 486 -34.03 -5.18 -23.67
CA GLY A 486 -34.82 -5.26 -24.90
C GLY A 486 -35.19 -3.90 -25.48
N SER A 487 -35.64 -3.90 -26.73
CA SER A 487 -36.02 -2.70 -27.46
C SER A 487 -37.42 -2.24 -27.07
N LYS A 488 -37.63 -0.92 -26.99
CA LYS A 488 -38.97 -0.33 -26.85
C LYS A 488 -39.90 -0.88 -27.94
N LEU A 489 -41.06 -1.39 -27.53
CA LEU A 489 -42.04 -1.90 -28.48
C LEU A 489 -42.54 -0.74 -29.36
N HIS A 490 -42.20 -0.77 -30.66
CA HIS A 490 -42.53 0.30 -31.63
C HIS A 490 -44.02 0.50 -31.89
N VAL A 491 -44.91 -0.31 -31.29
CA VAL A 491 -46.34 -0.28 -31.59
C VAL A 491 -47.12 -0.27 -30.30
N ASN A 492 -47.79 0.86 -30.03
CA ASN A 492 -48.79 1.03 -28.96
C ASN A 492 -50.11 0.37 -29.38
N THR A 493 -50.06 -0.87 -29.89
CA THR A 493 -51.28 -1.64 -30.13
C THR A 493 -51.83 -2.01 -28.76
N GLY A 494 -53.07 -1.63 -28.44
CA GLY A 494 -53.76 -1.89 -27.16
C GLY A 494 -54.02 -3.36 -26.83
N TYR A 495 -53.19 -4.27 -27.34
CA TYR A 495 -53.23 -5.70 -27.13
C TYR A 495 -51.79 -6.19 -26.91
N TYR A 496 -51.52 -6.70 -25.70
CA TYR A 496 -50.33 -7.51 -25.43
C TYR A 496 -50.53 -8.84 -26.16
N ALA A 497 -49.91 -8.98 -27.34
CA ALA A 497 -49.78 -10.31 -27.94
C ALA A 497 -48.71 -11.05 -27.15
N PRO A 498 -49.03 -12.15 -26.43
CA PRO A 498 -48.02 -12.98 -25.79
C PRO A 498 -47.01 -13.41 -26.86
N ARG A 499 -45.80 -12.88 -26.78
CA ARG A 499 -44.72 -13.22 -27.72
C ARG A 499 -44.09 -14.51 -27.24
N VAL A 500 -44.36 -15.59 -27.96
CA VAL A 500 -43.49 -16.76 -27.93
C VAL A 500 -42.18 -16.32 -28.60
N LEU A 501 -41.05 -16.47 -27.91
CA LEU A 501 -39.73 -16.33 -28.54
C LEU A 501 -39.58 -17.44 -29.57
N GLN A 502 -40.02 -17.17 -30.80
CA GLN A 502 -39.84 -18.07 -31.93
C GLN A 502 -38.48 -17.76 -32.55
N ARG A 503 -37.48 -18.58 -32.24
CA ARG A 503 -36.21 -18.56 -32.96
C ARG A 503 -36.29 -19.53 -34.12
N GLU A 504 -36.33 -19.00 -35.33
CA GLU A 504 -36.22 -19.84 -36.53
C GLU A 504 -34.75 -20.13 -36.78
N VAL A 505 -34.35 -21.39 -36.57
CA VAL A 505 -33.00 -21.87 -36.87
C VAL A 505 -33.09 -22.77 -38.09
N TRP A 506 -32.35 -22.41 -39.14
CA TRP A 506 -32.20 -23.26 -40.30
C TRP A 506 -31.12 -24.29 -40.01
N LEU A 507 -31.52 -25.55 -39.87
CA LEU A 507 -30.60 -26.67 -39.72
C LEU A 507 -30.46 -27.38 -41.05
N TYR A 508 -29.23 -27.75 -41.41
CA TYR A 508 -29.03 -28.71 -42.48
C TYR A 508 -29.63 -30.05 -42.05
N SER A 509 -30.37 -30.70 -42.97
CA SER A 509 -30.98 -32.01 -42.70
C SER A 509 -29.95 -33.07 -42.25
N THR A 510 -28.68 -32.90 -42.60
CA THR A 510 -27.57 -33.75 -42.17
C THR A 510 -27.31 -33.68 -40.66
N VAL A 511 -27.56 -32.55 -40.00
CA VAL A 511 -27.42 -32.38 -38.55
C VAL A 511 -28.45 -33.23 -37.81
N LEU A 512 -29.70 -33.24 -38.30
CA LEU A 512 -30.80 -34.03 -37.73
C LEU A 512 -30.70 -35.53 -38.04
N ARG A 513 -29.72 -35.93 -38.87
CA ARG A 513 -29.46 -37.32 -39.26
C ARG A 513 -28.18 -37.88 -38.64
N ASN A 514 -27.49 -37.12 -37.81
CA ASN A 514 -26.29 -37.59 -37.12
C ASN A 514 -26.70 -38.54 -35.98
N PRO A 515 -26.31 -39.83 -36.01
CA PRO A 515 -26.72 -40.81 -35.00
C PRO A 515 -26.12 -40.54 -33.61
N ASN A 516 -25.12 -39.68 -33.50
CA ASN A 516 -24.49 -39.33 -32.23
C ASN A 516 -25.17 -38.17 -31.50
N ASP A 517 -26.11 -37.48 -32.16
CA ASP A 517 -26.78 -36.30 -31.62
C ASP A 517 -28.22 -36.66 -31.21
N VAL A 518 -28.63 -36.24 -30.01
CA VAL A 518 -30.01 -36.45 -29.52
C VAL A 518 -30.76 -35.12 -29.54
N PHE A 519 -31.86 -35.09 -30.29
CA PHE A 519 -32.72 -33.90 -30.38
C PHE A 519 -34.06 -34.16 -29.68
N ALA A 520 -34.44 -33.26 -28.79
CA ALA A 520 -35.80 -33.20 -28.26
C ALA A 520 -36.62 -32.23 -29.12
N VAL A 521 -37.76 -32.69 -29.64
CA VAL A 521 -38.65 -31.90 -30.50
C VAL A 521 -40.04 -31.89 -29.88
N SER A 522 -40.67 -30.71 -29.84
CA SER A 522 -42.05 -30.53 -29.35
C SER A 522 -42.86 -29.71 -30.35
N GLY A 523 -44.19 -29.79 -30.27
CA GLY A 523 -45.10 -29.01 -31.11
C GLY A 523 -45.20 -29.48 -32.58
N THR A 524 -44.71 -30.67 -32.90
CA THR A 524 -44.83 -31.33 -34.21
C THR A 524 -45.31 -32.77 -34.00
N THR A 525 -45.96 -33.33 -35.02
CA THR A 525 -46.43 -34.72 -34.98
C THR A 525 -45.31 -35.71 -35.28
N GLU A 526 -45.40 -36.95 -34.77
CA GLU A 526 -44.44 -38.01 -35.06
C GLU A 526 -44.27 -38.24 -36.58
N GLU A 527 -45.37 -38.17 -37.34
CA GLU A 527 -45.38 -38.27 -38.80
C GLU A 527 -44.60 -37.15 -39.50
N GLU A 528 -44.54 -35.96 -38.92
CA GLU A 528 -43.75 -34.83 -39.43
C GLU A 528 -42.27 -34.99 -39.09
N VAL A 529 -41.95 -35.48 -37.89
CA VAL A 529 -40.57 -35.77 -37.49
C VAL A 529 -39.99 -36.88 -38.37
N LEU A 530 -40.77 -37.92 -38.67
CA LEU A 530 -40.40 -39.03 -39.55
C LEU A 530 -40.09 -38.61 -41.00
N LYS A 531 -40.57 -37.43 -41.45
CA LYS A 531 -40.20 -36.88 -42.78
C LYS A 531 -38.78 -36.33 -42.80
N ILE A 532 -38.20 -36.07 -41.63
CA ILE A 532 -36.95 -35.32 -41.46
C ILE A 532 -35.86 -36.23 -40.89
N VAL A 533 -36.21 -37.03 -39.88
CA VAL A 533 -35.34 -37.92 -39.12
C VAL A 533 -35.60 -39.38 -39.54
N PRO A 534 -34.57 -40.24 -39.68
CA PRO A 534 -34.74 -41.66 -39.96
C PRO A 534 -35.61 -42.36 -38.90
N SER A 535 -36.47 -43.29 -39.33
CA SER A 535 -37.47 -43.96 -38.47
C SER A 535 -36.85 -44.80 -37.35
N ASP A 536 -35.60 -45.22 -37.51
CA ASP A 536 -34.81 -45.98 -36.56
C ASP A 536 -34.21 -45.14 -35.43
N CYS A 537 -34.37 -43.81 -35.46
CA CYS A 537 -33.83 -42.89 -34.46
C CYS A 537 -34.87 -42.35 -33.46
N LEU A 538 -36.14 -42.78 -33.53
CA LEU A 538 -37.18 -42.31 -32.62
C LEU A 538 -37.29 -43.19 -31.37
N TYR A 539 -36.98 -42.61 -30.22
CA TYR A 539 -37.27 -43.21 -28.92
C TYR A 539 -38.59 -42.65 -28.38
N GLY A 540 -39.66 -43.44 -28.49
CA GLY A 540 -40.95 -43.10 -27.90
C GLY A 540 -40.87 -43.05 -26.38
N SER A 541 -41.37 -41.97 -25.77
CA SER A 541 -41.57 -41.89 -24.32
C SER A 541 -42.45 -43.07 -23.87
N PRO A 542 -42.08 -43.83 -22.82
CA PRO A 542 -42.92 -44.92 -22.33
C PRO A 542 -44.26 -44.34 -21.84
N GLN A 543 -45.35 -44.84 -22.41
CA GLN A 543 -46.70 -44.47 -22.03
C GLN A 543 -46.97 -44.83 -20.56
N SER A 544 -47.43 -43.84 -19.80
CA SER A 544 -48.16 -43.92 -18.52
C SER A 544 -47.50 -44.69 -17.36
N ALA A 545 -46.84 -43.95 -16.45
CA ALA A 545 -46.73 -44.35 -15.05
C ALA A 545 -48.01 -43.92 -14.29
N PRO A 546 -48.62 -44.78 -13.45
CA PRO A 546 -49.82 -44.42 -12.70
C PRO A 546 -49.48 -43.46 -11.54
N LEU A 547 -50.42 -42.56 -11.25
CA LEU A 547 -50.39 -41.64 -10.11
C LEU A 547 -50.08 -42.39 -8.79
N CYS A 548 -48.98 -42.02 -8.12
CA CYS A 548 -48.73 -42.37 -6.73
C CYS A 548 -49.32 -41.30 -5.81
N THR A 549 -50.33 -41.69 -5.03
CA THR A 549 -50.78 -41.01 -3.81
C THR A 549 -50.01 -41.52 -2.59
N GLU A 550 -49.53 -40.56 -1.78
CA GLU A 550 -49.19 -40.59 -0.34
C GLU A 550 -48.38 -41.75 0.30
N GLY A 551 -47.35 -41.36 1.08
CA GLY A 551 -47.15 -41.92 2.43
C GLY A 551 -45.91 -42.78 2.71
N HIS A 552 -44.84 -42.13 3.20
CA HIS A 552 -43.86 -42.56 4.22
C HIS A 552 -42.95 -43.82 4.05
N CYS A 553 -41.65 -43.50 4.15
CA CYS A 553 -40.59 -44.11 4.98
C CYS A 553 -39.70 -45.27 4.46
N CYS A 554 -38.39 -44.96 4.59
CA CYS A 554 -37.23 -45.80 4.89
C CYS A 554 -36.42 -46.45 3.75
N GLY A 555 -35.13 -46.08 3.70
CA GLY A 555 -34.05 -47.06 3.81
C GLY A 555 -33.07 -47.18 2.63
N ASN A 556 -31.91 -46.52 2.78
CA ASN A 556 -30.54 -46.93 2.43
C ASN A 556 -30.28 -47.97 1.32
N GLY A 557 -29.29 -47.65 0.47
CA GLY A 557 -28.25 -48.65 0.15
C GLY A 557 -27.82 -48.72 -1.32
N ALA A 558 -26.81 -47.92 -1.66
CA ALA A 558 -25.61 -48.25 -2.43
C ALA A 558 -25.68 -49.22 -3.64
N GLY A 559 -25.06 -48.77 -4.74
CA GLY A 559 -24.05 -49.61 -5.41
C GLY A 559 -24.29 -49.92 -6.89
N LEU A 560 -23.99 -48.93 -7.74
CA LEU A 560 -23.72 -49.04 -9.18
C LEU A 560 -22.45 -49.84 -9.48
N ASN A 561 -22.48 -50.59 -10.61
CA ASN A 561 -21.51 -50.59 -11.73
C ASN A 561 -21.07 -51.98 -12.20
N ALA A 562 -21.28 -52.24 -13.50
CA ALA A 562 -20.22 -52.65 -14.42
C ALA A 562 -20.72 -52.57 -15.87
N MET A 563 -20.22 -51.57 -16.60
CA MET A 563 -20.31 -51.43 -18.05
C MET A 563 -18.92 -51.80 -18.61
N GLN A 564 -18.85 -52.75 -19.55
CA GLN A 564 -17.62 -53.11 -20.25
C GLN A 564 -17.63 -52.62 -21.70
N SER A 565 -16.66 -51.74 -21.96
CA SER A 565 -15.86 -51.50 -23.17
C SER A 565 -16.11 -52.28 -24.48
N ALA A 566 -16.19 -51.53 -25.59
CA ALA A 566 -15.64 -51.88 -26.91
C ALA A 566 -15.37 -50.54 -27.65
N SER A 567 -14.13 -50.04 -27.74
CA SER A 567 -13.07 -50.31 -28.74
C SER A 567 -13.46 -49.94 -30.17
N CYS A 568 -12.92 -48.81 -30.62
CA CYS A 568 -12.95 -48.29 -31.99
C CYS A 568 -12.07 -49.11 -32.94
N ASP A 569 -12.46 -49.18 -34.21
CA ASP A 569 -11.59 -49.44 -35.35
C ASP A 569 -12.04 -48.56 -36.53
N PRO A 570 -11.14 -47.87 -37.25
CA PRO A 570 -11.47 -47.06 -38.42
C PRO A 570 -11.03 -47.76 -39.71
N ASP A 571 -11.88 -47.78 -40.73
CA ASP A 571 -11.54 -47.53 -42.14
C ASP A 571 -12.70 -47.92 -43.07
N GLY A 572 -13.01 -47.06 -44.04
CA GLY A 572 -13.64 -47.52 -45.29
C GLY A 572 -14.69 -46.62 -45.94
N TYR A 573 -14.26 -45.97 -47.04
CA TYR A 573 -15.01 -45.73 -48.28
C TYR A 573 -15.92 -44.49 -48.48
N SER A 574 -15.32 -43.57 -49.24
CA SER A 574 -15.77 -42.72 -50.36
C SER A 574 -17.22 -42.70 -50.88
N GLN A 575 -17.59 -41.45 -51.24
CA GLN A 575 -18.41 -40.99 -52.39
C GLN A 575 -19.89 -41.35 -52.44
N TRP A 576 -20.75 -40.36 -52.17
CA TRP A 576 -21.98 -40.12 -52.93
C TRP A 576 -22.18 -38.64 -53.23
N GLN A 577 -22.60 -38.36 -54.46
CA GLN A 577 -22.82 -37.04 -55.04
C GLN A 577 -24.08 -36.36 -54.52
N SER A 578 -24.00 -35.02 -54.50
CA SER A 578 -25.06 -34.04 -54.73
C SER A 578 -26.49 -34.55 -54.83
N ALA A 579 -27.27 -34.27 -53.78
CA ALA A 579 -28.68 -33.96 -53.92
C ALA A 579 -28.94 -32.65 -53.15
N CYS A 580 -29.46 -31.64 -53.84
CA CYS A 580 -29.86 -30.38 -53.26
C CYS A 580 -30.95 -30.61 -52.19
N SER A 581 -30.55 -30.74 -50.92
CA SER A 581 -31.50 -30.71 -49.82
C SER A 581 -31.90 -29.26 -49.56
N HIS A 582 -33.18 -28.94 -49.75
CA HIS A 582 -33.73 -27.67 -49.33
C HIS A 582 -33.68 -27.59 -47.80
N PRO A 583 -33.35 -26.43 -47.22
CA PRO A 583 -33.34 -26.28 -45.77
C PRO A 583 -34.78 -26.45 -45.26
N ILE A 584 -34.95 -27.24 -44.19
CA ILE A 584 -36.26 -27.57 -43.64
C ILE A 584 -36.56 -26.58 -42.52
N ARG A 585 -37.74 -25.98 -42.56
CA ARG A 585 -38.23 -25.05 -41.55
C ARG A 585 -38.82 -25.86 -40.39
N LEU A 586 -38.16 -25.86 -39.24
CA LEU A 586 -38.72 -26.38 -38.00
C LEU A 586 -39.30 -25.22 -37.20
N GLN A 587 -40.55 -25.36 -36.77
CA GLN A 587 -41.26 -24.37 -35.98
C GLN A 587 -41.36 -24.87 -34.54
N ALA A 588 -40.48 -24.39 -33.66
CA ALA A 588 -40.59 -24.67 -32.23
C ALA A 588 -41.45 -23.60 -31.56
N VAL A 589 -42.52 -24.03 -30.89
CA VAL A 589 -43.41 -23.16 -30.12
C VAL A 589 -43.16 -23.44 -28.64
N MET A 590 -42.59 -22.47 -27.92
CA MET A 590 -42.61 -22.51 -26.45
C MET A 590 -44.01 -22.14 -25.96
N LEU A 591 -44.71 -23.09 -25.34
CA LEU A 591 -45.91 -22.83 -24.56
C LEU A 591 -45.49 -22.56 -23.11
N SER A 592 -45.98 -21.47 -22.52
CA SER A 592 -45.53 -20.93 -21.23
C SER A 592 -46.01 -21.70 -20.00
N ASP A 593 -46.76 -22.80 -20.15
CA ASP A 593 -47.61 -23.31 -19.06
C ASP A 593 -47.28 -24.74 -18.58
N THR A 594 -46.11 -25.29 -18.92
CA THR A 594 -45.66 -26.54 -18.29
C THR A 594 -44.26 -26.40 -17.73
N THR A 595 -44.15 -26.75 -16.45
CA THR A 595 -42.92 -26.92 -15.70
C THR A 595 -41.90 -27.76 -16.47
N TRP A 596 -40.65 -27.30 -16.44
CA TRP A 596 -39.42 -27.84 -17.05
C TRP A 596 -39.10 -27.41 -18.49
N PRO A 597 -38.00 -26.66 -18.67
CA PRO A 597 -37.16 -26.80 -19.84
C PRO A 597 -35.76 -27.29 -19.43
N LEU A 598 -35.39 -28.48 -19.89
CA LEU A 598 -34.00 -28.90 -19.96
C LEU A 598 -33.50 -28.60 -21.38
N PHE A 599 -32.66 -27.58 -21.52
CA PHE A 599 -31.71 -27.48 -22.64
C PHE A 599 -30.32 -27.53 -22.03
N ALA A 600 -29.70 -28.71 -22.08
CA ALA A 600 -28.25 -28.85 -21.93
C ALA A 600 -27.71 -29.25 -23.30
N PHE A 601 -26.87 -28.41 -23.90
CA PHE A 601 -25.93 -28.89 -24.90
C PHE A 601 -24.84 -29.64 -24.14
N LEU A 602 -25.00 -30.95 -23.96
CA LEU A 602 -23.86 -31.81 -23.64
C LEU A 602 -23.13 -32.07 -24.95
N LYS A 603 -21.85 -31.71 -24.98
CA LYS A 603 -20.93 -32.05 -26.06
C LYS A 603 -20.24 -33.36 -25.75
#